data_AF-A0A2V9GJZ5-F1
#
_entry.id   AF-A0A2V9GJZ5-F1
#
_cell.length_a   1.000
_cell.length_b   1.000
_cell.length_c   1.000
_cell.angle_alpha   90.00
_cell.angle_beta   90.00
_cell.angle_gamma   90.00
#
_symmetry.space_group_name_H-M   'P 1'
#
loop_
_entity.id
_entity.type
_entity.pdbx_description
1 polymer ?
#
loop_
_entity_poly.entity_id
_entity_poly.type
_entity_poly.pdbx_seq_one_letter_code
_entity_poly.pdbx_strand_id
1 'polypeptide(L)' 'MERLPGYTPDLNPVEMLWGNIKGQELANRCAEDLAEADAPICSGMARVRGSPQLPFSFLSFFLTCLSLYYAR' A
#
# COMPACT_ATOMS: atom_id res chain seq x y z
N MET A 1 0.88 -4.39 21.60
CA MET A 1 0.50 -4.90 20.28
C MET A 1 -0.98 -4.65 20.10
N GLU A 2 -1.34 -3.90 19.07
CA GLU A 2 -2.74 -3.61 18.75
C GLU A 2 -3.36 -4.84 18.08
N ARG A 3 -4.49 -5.32 18.60
CA ARG A 3 -5.15 -6.53 18.11
C ARG A 3 -6.02 -6.15 16.92
N LEU A 4 -5.50 -6.33 15.72
CA LEU A 4 -6.26 -6.18 14.47
C LEU A 4 -7.49 -7.11 14.51
N PRO A 5 -8.68 -6.64 14.09
CA PRO A 5 -9.85 -7.49 13.95
C PRO A 5 -9.52 -8.67 13.02
N GLY A 6 -10.15 -9.82 13.27
CA GLY A 6 -9.86 -11.05 12.54
C GLY A 6 -9.98 -10.86 11.03
N TYR A 7 -8.85 -10.94 10.33
CA TYR A 7 -8.71 -11.02 8.88
C TYR A 7 -9.45 -9.93 8.07
N THR A 8 -8.98 -8.69 8.15
CA THR A 8 -9.34 -7.61 7.18
C THR A 8 -8.11 -7.27 6.33
N PRO A 9 -7.74 -8.10 5.33
CA PRO A 9 -6.58 -7.83 4.48
C PRO A 9 -6.72 -6.50 3.73
N ASP A 10 -7.94 -6.09 3.40
CA ASP A 10 -8.24 -4.82 2.71
C ASP A 10 -7.86 -3.57 3.51
N LEU A 11 -7.65 -3.72 4.83
CA LEU A 11 -7.25 -2.63 5.72
C LEU A 11 -5.76 -2.60 5.99
N ASN A 12 -4.98 -3.58 5.52
CA ASN A 12 -3.54 -3.56 5.76
C ASN A 12 -2.89 -2.40 4.98
N PRO A 13 -2.23 -1.42 5.64
CA PRO A 13 -1.58 -0.31 4.95
C PRO A 13 -0.47 -0.78 4.00
N VAL A 14 0.09 -1.97 4.21
CA VAL A 14 1.04 -2.60 3.28
C VAL A 14 0.36 -3.01 1.97
N GLU A 15 -0.89 -3.49 2.01
CA GLU A 15 -1.65 -3.80 0.79
C GLU A 15 -1.99 -2.52 0.01
N MET A 16 -2.29 -1.42 0.72
CA MET A 16 -2.49 -0.11 0.08
C MET A 16 -1.22 0.40 -0.61
N LEU A 17 -0.05 0.21 0.02
CA LEU A 17 1.24 0.52 -0.57
C LEU A 17 1.44 -0.27 -1.88
N TRP A 18 1.23 -1.58 -1.84
CA TRP A 18 1.34 -2.42 -3.02
C TRP A 18 0.33 -2.05 -4.10
N GLY A 19 -0.90 -1.70 -3.72
CA GLY A 19 -1.92 -1.18 -4.64
C GLY A 19 -1.48 0.11 -5.33
N ASN A 20 -0.84 1.03 -4.60
CA ASN A 20 -0.32 2.27 -5.16
C ASN A 20 0.79 2.00 -6.19
N ILE A 21 1.75 1.12 -5.89
CA ILE A 21 2.85 0.77 -6.80
C ILE A 21 2.32 0.05 -8.04
N LYS A 22 1.38 -0.89 -7.87
CA LYS A 22 0.74 -1.61 -8.98
C LYS A 22 -0.04 -0.66 -9.91
N GLY A 23 -0.74 0.31 -9.34
CA GLY A 23 -1.54 1.29 -10.08
C GLY A 23 -0.75 2.47 -10.66
N GLN A 24 0.56 2.57 -10.42
CA GLN A 24 1.42 3.62 -10.94
C GLN A 24 2.60 3.02 -11.70
N GLU A 25 3.65 2.57 -11.01
CA GLU A 25 4.89 2.10 -11.63
C GLU A 25 4.73 0.82 -12.46
N LEU A 26 3.76 -0.03 -12.11
CA LEU A 26 3.43 -1.25 -12.87
C LEU A 26 2.14 -1.11 -13.68
N ALA A 27 1.52 0.08 -13.73
CA ALA A 27 0.29 0.26 -14.48
C ALA A 27 0.54 0.07 -15.98
N ASN A 28 -0.25 -0.79 -16.61
CA ASN A 28 -0.16 -1.13 -18.04
C ASN A 28 1.24 -1.62 -18.49
N ARG A 29 2.06 -2.13 -17.55
CA ARG A 29 3.34 -2.75 -17.88
C ARG A 29 3.18 -4.25 -18.02
N CYS A 30 3.48 -4.77 -19.19
CA CYS A 30 3.74 -6.19 -19.40
C CYS A 30 5.23 -6.43 -19.18
N ALA A 31 5.62 -6.76 -17.95
CA ALA A 31 6.98 -7.25 -17.68
C ALA A 31 7.07 -8.70 -18.17
N GLU A 32 8.08 -9.00 -18.98
CA GLU A 32 8.30 -10.36 -19.50
C GLU A 32 8.91 -11.28 -18.43
N ASP A 33 9.63 -10.69 -17.47
CA ASP A 33 10.20 -11.41 -16.34
C ASP A 33 10.18 -10.59 -15.03
N LEU A 34 10.59 -11.24 -13.93
CA LEU A 34 10.60 -10.62 -12.61
C LEU A 34 11.68 -9.54 -12.47
N ALA A 35 12.75 -9.58 -13.28
CA ALA A 35 13.83 -8.61 -13.25
C ALA A 35 13.38 -7.27 -13.87
N GLU A 36 12.57 -7.32 -14.93
CA GLU A 36 11.94 -6.13 -15.50
C GLU A 36 10.96 -5.45 -14.55
N ALA A 37 10.37 -6.20 -13.61
CA ALA A 37 9.51 -5.66 -12.56
C ALA A 37 10.31 -5.07 -11.37
N ASP A 38 11.57 -5.44 -11.17
CA ASP A 38 12.36 -5.02 -10.00
C ASP A 38 12.65 -3.51 -10.00
N ALA A 39 13.11 -2.98 -11.14
CA ALA A 39 13.39 -1.55 -11.29
C ALA A 39 12.17 -0.63 -11.01
N PRO A 40 10.98 -0.86 -11.61
CA PRO A 40 9.79 -0.06 -11.30
C PRO A 40 9.32 -0.23 -9.85
N ILE A 41 9.42 -1.43 -9.26
CA ILE A 41 9.08 -1.64 -7.84
C ILE A 41 10.03 -0.83 -6.94
N CYS A 42 11.34 -0.91 -7.17
CA CYS A 42 12.33 -0.15 -6.41
C CYS A 42 12.11 1.36 -6.54
N SER A 43 11.78 1.83 -7.75
CA SER A 43 11.41 3.23 -8.00
C SER A 43 10.15 3.64 -7.21
N GLY A 44 9.10 2.82 -7.23
CA GLY A 44 7.87 3.07 -6.48
C GLY A 44 8.11 3.10 -4.96
N MET A 45 8.92 2.18 -4.45
CA MET A 45 9.35 2.17 -3.05
C MET A 45 10.11 3.45 -2.67
N ALA A 46 11.05 3.89 -3.53
CA ALA A 46 11.81 5.11 -3.32
C ALA A 46 10.90 6.36 -3.35
N ARG A 47 9.93 6.41 -4.27
CA ARG A 47 8.93 7.50 -4.33
C ARG A 47 8.09 7.57 -3.06
N VAL A 48 7.59 6.43 -2.58
CA VAL A 48 6.81 6.38 -1.34
C VAL A 48 7.64 6.80 -0.14
N ARG A 49 8.92 6.38 -0.06
CA ARG A 49 9.83 6.82 1.01
C ARG A 49 10.16 8.31 0.93
N GLY A 50 10.28 8.87 -0.28
CA GLY A 50 10.56 10.28 -0.51
C GLY A 50 9.37 11.22 -0.26
N SER A 51 8.15 10.69 -0.20
CA SER A 51 6.94 11.48 0.06
C SER A 51 6.31 11.06 1.40
N PRO A 52 6.57 11.80 2.50
CA PRO A 52 6.02 11.44 3.81
C PRO A 52 4.49 11.40 3.82
N GLN A 53 3.84 12.17 2.94
CA GLN A 53 2.39 12.21 2.81
C GLN A 53 1.79 10.86 2.40
N LEU A 54 2.49 10.04 1.61
CA LEU A 54 1.96 8.77 1.11
C LEU A 54 1.83 7.72 2.24
N PRO A 55 2.90 7.38 3.00
CA PRO A 55 2.78 6.47 4.14
C PRO A 55 1.74 6.95 5.17
N PHE A 56 1.70 8.25 5.47
CA PHE A 56 0.72 8.80 6.41
C PHE A 56 -0.71 8.71 5.89
N SER A 57 -0.93 8.86 4.58
CA SER A 57 -2.26 8.71 3.98
C SER A 57 -2.77 7.26 4.08
N PHE A 58 -1.90 6.26 3.85
CA PHE A 58 -2.25 4.85 4.02
C PHE A 58 -2.61 4.53 5.48
N LEU A 59 -1.83 5.04 6.43
CA LEU A 59 -2.10 4.87 7.86
C LEU A 59 -3.39 5.58 8.30
N SER A 60 -3.63 6.80 7.82
CA SER A 60 -4.83 7.58 8.15
C SER A 60 -6.10 6.89 7.65
N PHE A 61 -6.07 6.33 6.43
CA PHE A 61 -7.18 5.56 5.90
C PHE A 61 -7.45 4.31 6.75
N PHE A 62 -6.40 3.56 7.07
CA PHE A 62 -6.50 2.40 7.96
C PHE A 62 -7.17 2.75 9.30
N LEU A 63 -6.69 3.80 9.98
CA LEU A 63 -7.24 4.24 11.26
C LEU A 63 -8.71 4.70 11.14
N THR A 64 -9.06 5.35 10.04
CA THR A 64 -10.44 5.80 9.78
C THR A 64 -11.37 4.60 9.63
N CYS A 65 -11.00 3.61 8.82
CA CYS A 65 -11.78 2.39 8.64
C CYS A 65 -11.87 1.56 9.93
N LEU A 66 -10.79 1.47 10.69
CA LEU A 66 -10.77 0.79 11.99
C LEU A 66 -11.73 1.48 12.97
N SER A 67 -11.71 2.81 13.03
CA SER A 67 -12.64 3.59 13.85
C SER A 67 -14.10 3.36 13.45
N LEU A 68 -14.41 3.28 12.15
CA LEU A 68 -15.77 2.98 11.67
C LEU A 68 -16.20 1.55 11.99
N TYR A 69 -15.27 0.59 11.91
CA TYR A 69 -15.53 -0.81 12.23
C TYR A 69 -15.87 -1.01 13.71
N TYR A 70 -15.13 -0.36 14.62
CA TYR A 70 -15.38 -0.44 16.06
C TYR A 70 -16.50 0.47 16.57
N ALA A 71 -16.91 1.47 15.79
CA ALA A 71 -18.05 2.34 16.12
C ALA A 71 -19.42 1.70 15.81
N ARG A 72 -19.44 0.43 15.39
CA ARG A 72 -20.63 -0.36 15.04
C ARG A 72 -20.76 -1.55 15.98
#